data_AF-A0A960RI77-F1
#
_entry.id   AF-A0A960RI77-F1
#
_cell.length_a   1.000
_cell.length_b   1.000
_cell.length_c   1.000
_cell.angle_alpha   90.00
_cell.angle_beta   90.00
_cell.angle_gamma   90.00
#
_symmetry.space_group_name_H-M   'P 1'
#
loop_
_entity.id
_entity.type
_entity.pdbx_description
1 polymer ?
#
loop_
_entity_poly.entity_id
_entity_poly.type
_entity_poly.pdbx_seq_one_letter_code
_entity_poly.pdbx_strand_id
1 'polypeptide(L)'
;ETERIQYAWDSIVLKGGQDYGSGKNHPENDLNGIFGLVDRQAAYQGRPRDSLAAINGAGGFAMSYSGSLMANVRSLGQNNQLGYGGGWWDGMREASGWTTPSGSPRLDVVGFTYHHSLAPLLPKAVLRKELQTFKDVWWKVLNKPSSAQSKGYFPTEMAFSQSIIDVLVEEGFEWSIVASHHLSRTCPTYPWDPEGTFNIKSSPPNKADMLGRSPNSGWWFNEPNPGQASWNVSPFAYQLHKAKYVNPETGAESEIILVPSDDTLSYQAGYSGAQIGVVDANIAPHANDANRPVIVMPATDGDNAWGGGYDSWMVSTPGFFGAAQSSHKITAPQDFVNAYGQYADTVHIEDGAWIFPVDDYGSPYFLKWIEPPLSSASDPGNYPGTIANLETPGFALKFWSWAPVIAGANWCETAEQILIGEGGTVDSWKIQDPYDWNGGYTSPNVVERAWHVYLGGLDSGFNYYGGLGNDDEVKQSLATRRAYDLLNPWMNATRLQADATGPTILKPQRFPYNPGAYTFGWFNRIPGGDERFLKEMPSEFYVWSHIYDLNGVQSATLKVRIDGDGVN
;
A
#
# COMPACT_ATOMS: atom_id res chain seq x y z
N GLU A 1 16.79 17.69 -18.27
CA GLU A 1 15.39 17.30 -18.02
C GLU A 1 15.21 15.86 -17.55
N THR A 2 16.13 14.93 -17.83
CA THR A 2 16.04 13.51 -17.39
C THR A 2 16.39 13.26 -15.92
N GLU A 3 16.74 14.30 -15.18
CA GLU A 3 17.35 14.22 -13.85
C GLU A 3 16.37 14.54 -12.71
N ARG A 4 15.08 14.68 -13.04
CA ARG A 4 13.96 14.78 -12.09
C ARG A 4 12.72 14.08 -12.64
N ILE A 5 11.78 13.73 -11.75
CA ILE A 5 10.45 13.25 -12.15
C ILE A 5 9.63 14.40 -12.78
N GLN A 6 8.72 14.04 -13.68
CA GLN A 6 7.75 14.98 -14.25
C GLN A 6 6.49 14.95 -13.38
N TYR A 7 6.00 16.13 -13.01
CA TYR A 7 4.70 16.26 -12.34
C TYR A 7 3.58 16.44 -13.38
N ALA A 8 2.32 16.36 -12.94
CA ALA A 8 1.16 16.39 -13.82
C ALA A 8 1.20 17.51 -14.87
N TRP A 9 1.54 18.75 -14.49
CA TRP A 9 1.63 19.84 -15.44
C TRP A 9 2.79 19.69 -16.45
N ASP A 10 3.96 19.24 -16.00
CA ASP A 10 5.08 18.95 -16.90
C ASP A 10 4.66 17.91 -17.95
N SER A 11 4.05 16.82 -17.49
CA SER A 11 3.60 15.73 -18.37
C SER A 11 2.50 16.18 -19.33
N ILE A 12 1.57 17.05 -18.93
CA ILE A 12 0.55 17.60 -19.84
C ILE A 12 1.20 18.43 -20.95
N VAL A 13 2.12 19.33 -20.61
CA VAL A 13 2.73 20.26 -21.56
C VAL A 13 3.70 19.55 -22.50
N LEU A 14 4.49 18.61 -21.97
CA LEU A 14 5.54 17.93 -22.72
C LEU A 14 5.02 16.76 -23.57
N LYS A 15 3.83 16.22 -23.27
CA LYS A 15 3.24 15.05 -23.97
C LYS A 15 3.35 15.15 -25.49
N GLY A 16 3.05 16.31 -26.06
CA GLY A 16 3.10 16.55 -27.51
C GLY A 16 4.45 16.21 -28.18
N GLY A 17 5.56 16.29 -27.44
CA GLY A 17 6.91 15.98 -27.92
C GLY A 17 7.46 14.62 -27.48
N GLN A 18 6.71 13.85 -26.70
CA GLN A 18 7.16 12.61 -26.06
C GLN A 18 6.62 11.36 -26.77
N ASP A 19 6.90 11.21 -28.07
CA ASP A 19 6.49 10.03 -28.86
C ASP A 19 7.48 8.85 -28.76
N TYR A 20 8.77 9.13 -28.56
CA TYR A 20 9.83 8.12 -28.44
C TYR A 20 9.87 7.07 -29.57
N GLY A 21 9.27 7.34 -30.73
CA GLY A 21 9.17 6.39 -31.84
C GLY A 21 8.11 5.31 -31.65
N SER A 22 7.24 5.44 -30.65
CA SER A 22 6.15 4.48 -30.37
C SER A 22 4.91 4.72 -31.24
N GLY A 23 4.79 5.89 -31.87
CA GLY A 23 3.58 6.33 -32.58
C GLY A 23 2.47 6.80 -31.65
N LYS A 24 2.75 6.93 -30.34
CA LYS A 24 1.85 7.46 -29.31
C LYS A 24 2.60 8.42 -28.40
N ASN A 25 1.89 9.44 -27.94
CA ASN A 25 2.44 10.44 -27.03
C ASN A 25 2.33 9.98 -25.56
N HIS A 26 3.44 10.10 -24.82
CA HIS A 26 3.57 9.64 -23.44
C HIS A 26 3.54 10.80 -22.41
N PRO A 27 3.02 10.58 -21.18
CA PRO A 27 2.35 9.36 -20.74
C PRO A 27 1.05 9.15 -21.52
N GLU A 28 0.68 7.91 -21.83
CA GLU A 28 -0.53 7.62 -22.61
C GLU A 28 -1.80 8.08 -21.89
N ASN A 29 -1.81 8.05 -20.55
CA ASN A 29 -2.93 8.51 -19.73
C ASN A 29 -3.39 9.94 -20.09
N ASP A 30 -4.70 10.17 -20.09
CA ASP A 30 -5.29 11.50 -20.26
C ASP A 30 -5.29 12.28 -18.94
N LEU A 31 -4.17 12.93 -18.64
CA LEU A 31 -4.05 13.73 -17.42
C LEU A 31 -5.00 14.94 -17.38
N ASN A 32 -5.41 15.49 -18.53
CA ASN A 32 -6.42 16.56 -18.56
C ASN A 32 -7.79 16.02 -18.15
N GLY A 33 -8.20 14.89 -18.71
CA GLY A 33 -9.44 14.21 -18.33
C GLY A 33 -9.43 13.73 -16.89
N ILE A 34 -8.29 13.23 -16.40
CA ILE A 34 -8.12 12.74 -15.03
C ILE A 34 -8.20 13.88 -14.01
N PHE A 35 -7.39 14.93 -14.16
CA PHE A 35 -7.33 16.01 -13.17
C PHE A 35 -8.41 17.08 -13.38
N GLY A 36 -8.99 17.15 -14.59
CA GLY A 36 -10.01 18.14 -14.97
C GLY A 36 -11.42 17.83 -14.47
N LEU A 37 -11.67 16.69 -13.84
CA LEU A 37 -12.96 16.39 -13.22
C LEU A 37 -13.21 17.30 -12.02
N VAL A 38 -14.39 17.93 -11.97
CA VAL A 38 -14.80 18.84 -10.88
C VAL A 38 -14.72 18.16 -9.52
N ASP A 39 -15.08 16.86 -9.46
CA ASP A 39 -15.05 16.13 -8.19
C ASP A 39 -13.63 15.90 -7.68
N ARG A 40 -12.67 15.63 -8.58
CA ARG A 40 -11.25 15.52 -8.22
C ARG A 40 -10.67 16.86 -7.82
N GLN A 41 -10.99 17.92 -8.55
CA GLN A 41 -10.62 19.29 -8.17
C GLN A 41 -11.09 19.62 -6.75
N ALA A 42 -12.32 19.26 -6.39
CA ALA A 42 -12.85 19.50 -5.06
C ALA A 42 -12.21 18.58 -4.00
N ALA A 43 -12.13 17.27 -4.29
CA ALA A 43 -11.57 16.24 -3.41
C ALA A 43 -10.13 16.56 -2.98
N TYR A 44 -9.32 17.07 -3.90
CA TYR A 44 -7.92 17.38 -3.66
C TYR A 44 -7.66 18.74 -3.00
N GLN A 45 -8.68 19.59 -2.83
CA GLN A 45 -8.50 20.96 -2.34
C GLN A 45 -9.25 21.24 -1.03
N GLY A 46 -10.58 21.25 -1.10
CA GLY A 46 -11.43 21.72 0.01
C GLY A 46 -12.41 20.68 0.54
N ARG A 47 -12.78 19.69 -0.26
CA ARG A 47 -13.90 18.80 0.06
C ARG A 47 -13.74 18.01 1.37
N PRO A 48 -12.55 17.49 1.73
CA PRO A 48 -12.37 16.83 3.03
C PRO A 48 -12.73 17.75 4.19
N ARG A 49 -12.37 19.04 4.12
CA ARG A 49 -12.74 20.03 5.14
C ARG A 49 -14.25 20.23 5.20
N ASP A 50 -14.92 20.34 4.06
CA ASP A 50 -16.39 20.54 3.97
C ASP A 50 -17.12 19.37 4.63
N SER A 51 -16.68 18.16 4.33
CA SER A 51 -17.21 16.93 4.92
C SER A 51 -17.04 16.94 6.43
N LEU A 52 -15.84 17.27 6.92
CA LEU A 52 -15.54 17.30 8.35
C LEU A 52 -16.35 18.36 9.11
N ALA A 53 -16.65 19.49 8.46
CA ALA A 53 -17.51 20.53 9.03
C ALA A 53 -18.96 20.06 9.21
N ALA A 54 -19.41 19.08 8.42
CA ALA A 54 -20.76 18.55 8.44
C ALA A 54 -20.97 17.44 9.50
N ILE A 55 -19.90 16.93 10.13
CA ILE A 55 -20.00 15.86 11.14
C ILE A 55 -19.82 16.37 12.57
N ASN A 56 -20.24 15.56 13.54
CA ASN A 56 -20.14 15.84 14.97
C ASN A 56 -18.70 16.22 15.39
N GLY A 57 -18.55 17.20 16.29
CA GLY A 57 -17.26 17.68 16.79
C GLY A 57 -16.42 16.66 17.56
N ALA A 58 -17.03 15.59 18.09
CA ALA A 58 -16.31 14.45 18.67
C ALA A 58 -15.70 13.51 17.61
N GLY A 59 -16.16 13.61 16.36
CA GLY A 59 -15.74 12.76 15.26
C GLY A 59 -14.60 13.34 14.45
N GLY A 60 -13.92 12.44 13.76
CA GLY A 60 -12.87 12.73 12.80
C GLY A 60 -12.59 11.53 11.92
N PHE A 61 -11.81 11.73 10.87
CA PHE A 61 -11.38 10.67 9.98
C PHE A 61 -9.89 10.81 9.65
N ALA A 62 -9.27 9.66 9.34
CA ALA A 62 -7.95 9.60 8.75
C ALA A 62 -8.06 9.85 7.24
N MET A 63 -7.10 10.56 6.67
CA MET A 63 -6.98 10.79 5.23
C MET A 63 -5.55 10.48 4.79
N SER A 64 -5.39 9.52 3.88
CA SER A 64 -4.15 9.34 3.13
C SER A 64 -4.17 10.27 1.91
N TYR A 65 -3.02 10.89 1.62
CA TYR A 65 -2.85 11.77 0.46
C TYR A 65 -1.39 11.63 0.03
N SER A 66 -1.09 10.93 -1.06
CA SER A 66 0.30 10.64 -1.45
C SER A 66 1.09 11.92 -1.74
N GLY A 67 2.39 11.88 -1.45
CA GLY A 67 3.29 12.99 -1.76
C GLY A 67 3.35 13.29 -3.25
N SER A 68 3.25 12.27 -4.10
CA SER A 68 3.16 12.41 -5.55
C SER A 68 1.88 13.15 -5.98
N LEU A 69 0.72 12.85 -5.37
CA LEU A 69 -0.52 13.58 -5.63
C LEU A 69 -0.41 15.03 -5.13
N MET A 70 0.21 15.27 -3.97
CA MET A 70 0.43 16.63 -3.44
C MET A 70 1.29 17.45 -4.41
N ALA A 71 2.37 16.85 -4.93
CA ALA A 71 3.24 17.49 -5.91
C ALA A 71 2.55 17.72 -7.27
N ASN A 72 1.71 16.78 -7.72
CA ASN A 72 0.92 16.92 -8.94
C ASN A 72 -0.09 18.08 -8.83
N VAL A 73 -0.86 18.13 -7.73
CA VAL A 73 -1.83 19.20 -7.47
C VAL A 73 -1.13 20.54 -7.32
N ARG A 74 0.03 20.59 -6.64
CA ARG A 74 0.88 21.78 -6.63
C ARG A 74 1.28 22.23 -8.04
N SER A 75 1.75 21.31 -8.88
CA SER A 75 2.22 21.65 -10.23
C SER A 75 1.11 22.30 -11.07
N LEU A 76 -0.13 21.81 -10.93
CA LEU A 76 -1.31 22.39 -11.58
C LEU A 76 -1.69 23.74 -10.95
N GLY A 77 -1.69 23.82 -9.62
CA GLY A 77 -2.05 25.02 -8.85
C GLY A 77 -1.12 26.20 -9.09
N GLN A 78 0.20 25.95 -9.21
CA GLN A 78 1.18 26.98 -9.52
C GLN A 78 1.02 27.58 -10.92
N ASN A 79 0.44 26.81 -11.85
CA ASN A 79 0.19 27.24 -13.22
C ASN A 79 -1.27 27.67 -13.44
N ASN A 80 -2.10 27.65 -12.40
CA ASN A 80 -3.54 27.92 -12.44
C ASN A 80 -4.27 27.11 -13.52
N GLN A 81 -3.98 25.80 -13.57
CA GLN A 81 -4.49 24.88 -14.58
C GLN A 81 -5.54 23.94 -14.00
N LEU A 82 -6.50 23.52 -14.84
CA LEU A 82 -7.50 22.51 -14.52
C LEU A 82 -8.29 22.74 -13.22
N GLY A 83 -8.49 24.00 -12.82
CA GLY A 83 -9.26 24.35 -11.61
C GLY A 83 -8.49 24.25 -10.29
N TYR A 84 -7.19 23.98 -10.33
CA TYR A 84 -6.32 24.01 -9.16
C TYR A 84 -5.70 25.41 -8.99
N GLY A 85 -5.76 25.94 -7.77
CA GLY A 85 -5.23 27.27 -7.44
C GLY A 85 -4.00 27.23 -6.53
N GLY A 86 -3.34 28.37 -6.35
CA GLY A 86 -2.21 28.53 -5.44
C GLY A 86 -2.53 28.37 -3.95
N GLY A 87 -3.81 28.22 -3.57
CA GLY A 87 -4.28 27.95 -2.20
C GLY A 87 -4.89 26.55 -2.03
N TRP A 88 -4.55 25.60 -2.91
CA TRP A 88 -5.15 24.25 -2.92
C TRP A 88 -5.07 23.51 -1.56
N TRP A 89 -4.06 23.82 -0.73
CA TRP A 89 -3.87 23.22 0.60
C TRP A 89 -4.69 23.88 1.73
N ASP A 90 -5.35 25.02 1.48
CA ASP A 90 -5.93 25.86 2.55
C ASP A 90 -7.00 25.11 3.34
N GLY A 91 -7.88 24.36 2.67
CA GLY A 91 -8.90 23.54 3.33
C GLY A 91 -8.30 22.46 4.22
N MET A 92 -7.24 21.79 3.74
CA MET A 92 -6.54 20.77 4.52
C MET A 92 -5.82 21.36 5.74
N ARG A 93 -5.15 22.52 5.58
CA ARG A 93 -4.51 23.24 6.69
C ARG A 93 -5.53 23.63 7.75
N GLU A 94 -6.65 24.22 7.34
CA GLU A 94 -7.75 24.60 8.22
C GLU A 94 -8.27 23.39 9.01
N ALA A 95 -8.70 22.33 8.31
CA ALA A 95 -9.28 21.14 8.93
C ALA A 95 -8.30 20.37 9.82
N SER A 96 -7.02 20.32 9.45
CA SER A 96 -5.98 19.69 10.28
C SER A 96 -5.76 20.44 11.61
N GLY A 97 -6.20 21.70 11.72
CA GLY A 97 -6.18 22.48 12.95
C GLY A 97 -7.37 22.22 13.88
N TRP A 98 -8.41 21.52 13.41
CA TRP A 98 -9.59 21.21 14.21
C TRP A 98 -9.32 20.00 15.10
N THR A 99 -9.70 20.10 16.37
CA THR A 99 -9.46 19.06 17.37
C THR A 99 -10.76 18.52 17.95
N THR A 100 -10.73 17.26 18.37
CA THR A 100 -11.81 16.66 19.16
C THR A 100 -11.78 17.23 20.58
N PRO A 101 -12.83 17.00 21.41
CA PRO A 101 -12.80 17.36 22.83
C PRO A 101 -11.64 16.73 23.61
N SER A 102 -11.12 15.59 23.14
CA SER A 102 -9.97 14.88 23.74
C SER A 102 -8.62 15.41 23.26
N GLY A 103 -8.60 16.35 22.30
CA GLY A 103 -7.42 17.06 21.84
C GLY A 103 -6.72 16.47 20.61
N SER A 104 -7.15 15.31 20.09
CA SER A 104 -6.60 14.77 18.84
C SER A 104 -7.11 15.53 17.61
N PRO A 105 -6.37 15.52 16.49
CA PRO A 105 -6.87 16.06 15.22
C PRO A 105 -8.16 15.38 14.77
N ARG A 106 -9.10 16.18 14.24
CA ARG A 106 -10.32 15.67 13.59
C ARG A 106 -10.06 15.24 12.15
N LEU A 107 -9.18 15.94 11.44
CA LEU A 107 -8.59 15.47 10.18
C LEU A 107 -7.16 15.03 10.47
N ASP A 108 -6.92 13.72 10.50
CA ASP A 108 -5.57 13.18 10.62
C ASP A 108 -5.03 12.82 9.24
N VAL A 109 -4.10 13.62 8.72
CA VAL A 109 -3.40 13.28 7.46
C VAL A 109 -2.33 12.26 7.81
N VAL A 110 -2.70 10.99 7.71
CA VAL A 110 -1.88 9.87 8.17
C VAL A 110 -0.62 9.70 7.34
N GLY A 111 0.38 9.05 7.93
CA GLY A 111 1.58 8.57 7.26
C GLY A 111 1.25 7.79 6.00
N PHE A 112 2.02 8.01 4.95
CA PHE A 112 1.86 7.31 3.68
C PHE A 112 3.21 7.16 2.97
N THR A 113 3.28 6.32 1.94
CA THR A 113 4.43 6.34 1.00
C THR A 113 4.29 7.52 0.04
N TYR A 114 5.37 8.26 -0.22
CA TYR A 114 5.35 9.44 -1.08
C TYR A 114 4.78 9.11 -2.47
N HIS A 115 5.25 8.04 -3.12
CA HIS A 115 4.86 7.69 -4.48
C HIS A 115 3.72 6.66 -4.55
N HIS A 116 2.92 6.48 -3.49
CA HIS A 116 1.89 5.43 -3.48
C HIS A 116 2.49 4.02 -3.73
N SER A 117 3.61 3.72 -3.07
CA SER A 117 4.33 2.46 -3.22
C SER A 117 3.78 1.37 -2.31
N LEU A 118 3.84 0.10 -2.76
CA LEU A 118 3.34 -1.04 -2.01
C LEU A 118 4.35 -1.50 -0.94
N ALA A 119 4.25 -0.92 0.25
CA ALA A 119 5.25 -1.07 1.32
C ALA A 119 5.71 -2.51 1.62
N PRO A 120 4.84 -3.54 1.70
CA PRO A 120 5.27 -4.91 2.00
C PRO A 120 6.23 -5.56 1.00
N LEU A 121 6.30 -5.06 -0.24
CA LEU A 121 7.17 -5.59 -1.29
C LEU A 121 8.48 -4.79 -1.47
N LEU A 122 8.61 -3.65 -0.80
CA LEU A 122 9.81 -2.82 -0.90
C LEU A 122 10.95 -3.33 -0.01
N PRO A 123 12.22 -3.18 -0.44
CA PRO A 123 13.34 -3.25 0.48
C PRO A 123 13.21 -2.20 1.60
N LYS A 124 13.66 -2.54 2.81
CA LYS A 124 13.47 -1.67 3.99
C LYS A 124 14.07 -0.27 3.83
N ALA A 125 15.24 -0.15 3.23
CA ALA A 125 15.87 1.15 2.97
C ALA A 125 15.03 2.01 2.02
N VAL A 126 14.46 1.39 0.99
CA VAL A 126 13.57 2.06 0.02
C VAL A 126 12.27 2.52 0.70
N LEU A 127 11.63 1.65 1.50
CA LEU A 127 10.47 2.05 2.30
C LEU A 127 10.80 3.23 3.21
N ARG A 128 11.97 3.22 3.86
CA ARG A 128 12.40 4.33 4.71
C ARG A 128 12.51 5.64 3.93
N LYS A 129 13.06 5.63 2.71
CA LYS A 129 13.11 6.82 1.84
C LYS A 129 11.73 7.30 1.39
N GLU A 130 10.81 6.38 1.06
CA GLU A 130 9.41 6.71 0.77
C GLU A 130 8.73 7.44 1.94
N LEU A 131 8.96 6.98 3.18
CA LEU A 131 8.39 7.59 4.39
C LEU A 131 9.03 8.95 4.73
N GLN A 132 10.35 9.06 4.61
CA GLN A 132 11.08 10.29 4.89
C GLN A 132 10.69 11.40 3.90
N THR A 133 10.66 11.09 2.61
CA THR A 133 10.22 12.04 1.57
C THR A 133 8.75 12.43 1.73
N PHE A 134 7.89 11.49 2.15
CA PHE A 134 6.49 11.81 2.49
C PHE A 134 6.40 12.82 3.62
N LYS A 135 7.13 12.61 4.72
CA LYS A 135 7.15 13.55 5.84
C LYS A 135 7.62 14.94 5.42
N ASP A 136 8.65 15.02 4.58
CA ASP A 136 9.16 16.29 4.05
C ASP A 136 8.07 17.10 3.31
N VAL A 137 7.31 16.45 2.43
CA VAL A 137 6.22 17.15 1.72
C VAL A 137 5.01 17.41 2.62
N TRP A 138 4.73 16.52 3.57
CA TRP A 138 3.63 16.68 4.53
C TRP A 138 3.80 17.96 5.35
N TRP A 139 5.01 18.25 5.84
CA TRP A 139 5.28 19.50 6.58
C TRP A 139 5.12 20.74 5.70
N LYS A 140 5.59 20.68 4.43
CA LYS A 140 5.40 21.78 3.46
C LYS A 140 3.93 22.04 3.17
N VAL A 141 3.14 20.98 2.98
CA VAL A 141 1.69 21.09 2.71
C VAL A 141 0.95 21.61 3.93
N LEU A 142 1.14 21.03 5.12
CA LEU A 142 0.34 21.39 6.28
C LEU A 142 0.87 22.59 7.06
N ASN A 143 2.10 23.02 6.80
CA ASN A 143 2.78 24.09 7.54
C ASN A 143 2.76 23.83 9.06
N LYS A 144 3.16 22.61 9.44
CA LYS A 144 3.20 22.14 10.83
C LYS A 144 4.60 21.67 11.22
N PRO A 145 4.99 21.78 12.50
CA PRO A 145 6.27 21.23 12.97
C PRO A 145 6.26 19.70 12.89
N SER A 146 7.45 19.10 12.84
CA SER A 146 7.62 17.64 12.79
C SER A 146 7.00 16.89 13.98
N SER A 147 6.93 17.53 15.15
CA SER A 147 6.25 16.99 16.33
C SER A 147 4.73 16.79 16.14
N ALA A 148 4.14 17.40 15.13
CA ALA A 148 2.72 17.25 14.79
C ALA A 148 2.46 16.18 13.73
N GLN A 149 3.50 15.50 13.22
CA GLN A 149 3.35 14.39 12.30
C GLN A 149 2.37 13.36 12.86
N SER A 150 1.47 12.86 12.00
CA SER A 150 0.55 11.80 12.38
C SER A 150 1.30 10.59 12.94
N LYS A 151 0.70 9.95 13.95
CA LYS A 151 1.17 8.66 14.48
C LYS A 151 0.57 7.47 13.75
N GLY A 152 -0.43 7.72 12.91
CA GLY A 152 -1.06 6.71 12.07
C GLY A 152 -0.33 6.53 10.75
N TYR A 153 -0.40 5.32 10.22
CA TYR A 153 0.04 4.96 8.89
C TYR A 153 -1.12 4.30 8.13
N PHE A 154 -1.36 4.74 6.90
CA PHE A 154 -2.20 4.01 5.96
C PHE A 154 -1.27 3.32 4.96
N PRO A 155 -1.17 1.97 4.98
CA PRO A 155 -0.44 1.27 3.93
C PRO A 155 -1.16 1.45 2.60
N THR A 156 -0.42 1.72 1.52
CA THR A 156 -0.97 1.75 0.16
C THR A 156 -1.80 0.51 -0.10
N GLU A 157 -3.05 0.68 -0.54
CA GLU A 157 -4.02 -0.42 -0.78
C GLU A 157 -4.38 -1.21 0.49
N MET A 158 -4.18 -0.59 1.67
CA MET A 158 -4.15 -1.27 2.97
C MET A 158 -3.27 -2.52 2.99
N ALA A 159 -2.26 -2.58 2.11
CA ALA A 159 -1.32 -3.68 2.01
C ALA A 159 -0.38 -3.71 3.22
N PHE A 160 -0.62 -4.64 4.14
CA PHE A 160 0.15 -4.77 5.37
C PHE A 160 0.94 -6.08 5.41
N SER A 161 2.08 -6.03 6.09
CA SER A 161 2.85 -7.21 6.48
C SER A 161 3.59 -6.91 7.77
N GLN A 162 3.76 -7.93 8.63
CA GLN A 162 4.58 -7.74 9.83
C GLN A 162 6.03 -7.37 9.48
N SER A 163 6.52 -7.65 8.27
CA SER A 163 7.90 -7.34 7.87
C SER A 163 8.25 -5.86 7.73
N ILE A 164 7.26 -4.96 7.73
CA ILE A 164 7.49 -3.50 7.62
C ILE A 164 7.45 -2.76 8.96
N ILE A 165 7.07 -3.45 10.05
CA ILE A 165 6.78 -2.83 11.35
C ILE A 165 7.99 -2.10 11.92
N ASP A 166 9.20 -2.67 11.81
CA ASP A 166 10.41 -2.03 12.34
C ASP A 166 10.69 -0.70 11.66
N VAL A 167 10.59 -0.63 10.33
CA VAL A 167 10.76 0.62 9.58
C VAL A 167 9.69 1.64 10.00
N LEU A 168 8.43 1.22 10.16
CA LEU A 168 7.36 2.12 10.60
C LEU A 168 7.62 2.69 12.00
N VAL A 169 8.03 1.85 12.95
CA VAL A 169 8.32 2.24 14.34
C VAL A 169 9.54 3.14 14.42
N GLU A 170 10.61 2.83 13.70
CA GLU A 170 11.81 3.67 13.61
C GLU A 170 11.50 5.05 13.00
N GLU A 171 10.56 5.10 12.06
CA GLU A 171 10.04 6.33 11.49
C GLU A 171 8.95 6.99 12.39
N GLY A 172 8.68 6.45 13.58
CA GLY A 172 7.86 7.12 14.61
C GLY A 172 6.35 6.96 14.45
N PHE A 173 5.89 6.02 13.61
CA PHE A 173 4.50 5.60 13.57
C PHE A 173 4.19 4.66 14.75
N GLU A 174 2.99 4.78 15.32
CA GLU A 174 2.55 4.05 16.51
C GLU A 174 1.37 3.11 16.20
N TRP A 175 0.62 3.39 15.13
CA TRP A 175 -0.48 2.57 14.68
C TRP A 175 -0.60 2.53 13.15
N SER A 176 -1.11 1.42 12.61
CA SER A 176 -1.37 1.23 11.18
C SER A 176 -2.80 0.81 10.95
N ILE A 177 -3.41 1.35 9.91
CA ILE A 177 -4.70 0.86 9.40
C ILE A 177 -4.47 -0.47 8.70
N VAL A 178 -5.34 -1.45 8.95
CA VAL A 178 -5.27 -2.77 8.32
C VAL A 178 -6.65 -3.25 7.89
N ALA A 179 -6.72 -4.01 6.80
CA ALA A 179 -7.92 -4.68 6.36
C ALA A 179 -8.40 -5.73 7.39
N SER A 180 -9.63 -5.60 7.88
CA SER A 180 -10.17 -6.41 8.98
C SER A 180 -10.23 -7.90 8.66
N HIS A 181 -10.45 -8.27 7.40
CA HIS A 181 -10.58 -9.67 7.01
C HIS A 181 -9.27 -10.44 7.21
N HIS A 182 -8.09 -9.80 7.09
CA HIS A 182 -6.81 -10.46 7.35
C HIS A 182 -6.61 -10.84 8.82
N LEU A 183 -7.24 -10.13 9.77
CA LEU A 183 -7.31 -10.58 11.16
C LEU A 183 -8.18 -11.84 11.27
N SER A 184 -9.38 -11.79 10.69
CA SER A 184 -10.33 -12.92 10.72
C SER A 184 -9.72 -14.19 10.11
N ARG A 185 -8.94 -14.05 9.03
CA ARG A 185 -8.29 -15.16 8.33
C ARG A 185 -7.20 -15.84 9.14
N THR A 186 -6.73 -15.22 10.23
CA THR A 186 -5.83 -15.90 11.19
C THR A 186 -6.55 -16.84 12.16
N CYS A 187 -7.89 -16.86 12.20
CA CYS A 187 -8.61 -17.75 13.07
C CYS A 187 -8.63 -19.19 12.52
N PRO A 188 -8.23 -20.23 13.28
CA PRO A 188 -8.39 -21.63 12.87
C PRO A 188 -9.82 -22.04 12.53
N THR A 189 -10.81 -21.30 13.03
CA THR A 189 -12.24 -21.51 12.78
C THR A 189 -12.76 -20.69 11.59
N TYR A 190 -11.90 -20.11 10.77
CA TYR A 190 -12.31 -19.31 9.62
C TYR A 190 -13.24 -20.12 8.69
N PRO A 191 -14.45 -19.63 8.36
CA PRO A 191 -15.36 -20.34 7.49
C PRO A 191 -14.84 -20.37 6.06
N TRP A 192 -14.43 -21.54 5.59
CA TRP A 192 -13.97 -21.77 4.23
C TRP A 192 -14.56 -23.07 3.68
N ASP A 193 -15.01 -23.04 2.42
CA ASP A 193 -15.54 -24.20 1.71
C ASP A 193 -14.96 -24.23 0.27
N PRO A 194 -14.20 -25.28 -0.11
CA PRO A 194 -13.65 -25.44 -1.46
C PRO A 194 -14.70 -25.66 -2.54
N GLU A 195 -15.86 -26.22 -2.22
CA GLU A 195 -16.89 -26.58 -3.20
C GLU A 195 -17.91 -25.44 -3.40
N GLY A 196 -18.12 -24.62 -2.36
CA GLY A 196 -19.06 -23.49 -2.37
C GLY A 196 -18.41 -22.11 -2.53
N THR A 197 -17.11 -21.95 -2.24
CA THR A 197 -16.29 -20.71 -2.16
C THR A 197 -16.87 -19.51 -1.43
N PHE A 198 -18.16 -19.47 -1.10
CA PHE A 198 -18.89 -18.28 -0.68
C PHE A 198 -18.61 -17.07 -1.60
N ASN A 199 -18.27 -17.30 -2.88
CA ASN A 199 -17.75 -16.29 -3.82
C ASN A 199 -16.48 -15.54 -3.37
N ILE A 200 -15.74 -16.05 -2.38
CA ILE A 200 -14.45 -15.49 -1.96
C ILE A 200 -13.40 -15.87 -2.99
N LYS A 201 -12.88 -14.85 -3.68
CA LYS A 201 -11.92 -15.01 -4.79
C LYS A 201 -10.47 -14.82 -4.34
N SER A 202 -10.12 -15.35 -3.16
CA SER A 202 -8.75 -15.34 -2.63
C SER A 202 -8.35 -16.74 -2.23
N SER A 203 -7.05 -16.99 -2.04
CA SER A 203 -6.60 -18.28 -1.51
C SER A 203 -7.21 -18.47 -0.12
N PRO A 204 -7.63 -19.68 0.28
CA PRO A 204 -8.02 -19.92 1.66
C PRO A 204 -6.84 -19.61 2.59
N PRO A 205 -7.09 -19.27 3.87
CA PRO A 205 -6.01 -18.92 4.77
C PRO A 205 -5.00 -20.06 4.88
N ASN A 206 -3.72 -19.74 4.85
CA ASN A 206 -2.67 -20.73 5.04
C ASN A 206 -2.71 -21.21 6.50
N LYS A 207 -2.49 -22.51 6.73
CA LYS A 207 -2.47 -23.05 8.10
C LYS A 207 -1.44 -22.35 8.98
N ALA A 208 -0.27 -22.01 8.43
CA ALA A 208 0.76 -21.28 9.15
C ALA A 208 0.38 -19.84 9.54
N ASP A 209 -0.67 -19.28 8.92
CA ASP A 209 -1.24 -17.98 9.30
C ASP A 209 -2.41 -18.13 10.28
N MET A 210 -2.94 -19.34 10.48
CA MET A 210 -4.05 -19.63 11.40
C MET A 210 -3.58 -19.69 12.88
N LEU A 211 -2.89 -18.66 13.34
CA LEU A 211 -2.30 -18.56 14.68
C LEU A 211 -3.18 -17.76 15.66
N GLY A 212 -4.33 -17.28 15.18
CA GLY A 212 -5.26 -16.44 15.91
C GLY A 212 -6.18 -17.20 16.85
N ARG A 213 -7.25 -16.52 17.28
CA ARG A 213 -8.28 -17.10 18.16
C ARG A 213 -9.14 -18.11 17.39
N SER A 214 -9.80 -19.00 18.12
CA SER A 214 -10.79 -19.95 17.58
C SER A 214 -12.23 -19.59 18.01
N PRO A 215 -12.81 -18.47 17.54
CA PRO A 215 -14.16 -18.05 17.89
C PRO A 215 -15.24 -18.99 17.32
N ASN A 216 -16.23 -19.31 18.14
CA ASN A 216 -17.39 -20.15 17.75
C ASN A 216 -18.64 -19.36 17.37
N SER A 217 -18.58 -18.02 17.42
CA SER A 217 -19.69 -17.11 17.16
C SER A 217 -19.16 -15.76 16.69
N GLY A 218 -20.04 -14.89 16.18
CA GLY A 218 -19.66 -13.56 15.67
C GLY A 218 -19.16 -13.54 14.23
N TRP A 219 -19.10 -14.70 13.58
CA TRP A 219 -18.83 -14.81 12.14
C TRP A 219 -19.99 -14.26 11.33
N TRP A 220 -19.68 -13.38 10.40
CA TRP A 220 -20.64 -12.86 9.44
C TRP A 220 -20.00 -12.68 8.06
N PHE A 221 -20.83 -12.85 7.03
CA PHE A 221 -20.42 -12.81 5.63
C PHE A 221 -21.08 -11.62 4.95
N ASN A 222 -20.35 -10.97 4.05
CA ASN A 222 -20.90 -9.94 3.19
C ASN A 222 -20.22 -9.99 1.81
N GLU A 223 -21.03 -9.78 0.77
CA GLU A 223 -20.59 -9.67 -0.62
C GLU A 223 -21.30 -8.45 -1.23
N PRO A 224 -20.78 -7.23 -1.01
CA PRO A 224 -21.37 -6.03 -1.57
C PRO A 224 -21.43 -5.97 -3.10
N ASN A 225 -20.55 -6.70 -3.79
CA ASN A 225 -20.52 -6.80 -5.24
C ASN A 225 -19.82 -8.11 -5.65
N PRO A 226 -20.10 -8.71 -6.82
CA PRO A 226 -19.62 -10.05 -7.16
C PRO A 226 -18.10 -10.23 -7.06
N GLY A 227 -17.70 -11.12 -6.15
CA GLY A 227 -16.30 -11.43 -5.84
C GLY A 227 -15.66 -10.52 -4.79
N GLN A 228 -16.32 -9.48 -4.31
CA GLN A 228 -15.83 -8.64 -3.22
C GLN A 228 -16.47 -9.16 -1.94
N ALA A 229 -16.03 -10.32 -1.49
CA ALA A 229 -16.65 -11.05 -0.41
C ALA A 229 -15.63 -11.41 0.68
N SER A 230 -16.04 -11.31 1.94
CA SER A 230 -15.26 -11.86 3.06
C SER A 230 -16.12 -12.30 4.22
N TRP A 231 -15.54 -13.19 5.02
CA TRP A 231 -15.96 -13.42 6.39
C TRP A 231 -15.18 -12.50 7.33
N ASN A 232 -15.90 -11.86 8.24
CA ASN A 232 -15.33 -11.17 9.38
C ASN A 232 -15.84 -11.79 10.69
N VAL A 233 -15.06 -11.70 11.76
CA VAL A 233 -15.49 -12.17 13.08
C VAL A 233 -15.51 -11.06 14.12
N SER A 234 -16.71 -10.76 14.62
CA SER A 234 -16.94 -9.77 15.66
C SER A 234 -16.80 -10.39 17.08
N PRO A 235 -16.21 -9.67 18.06
CA PRO A 235 -15.66 -8.32 17.94
C PRO A 235 -14.19 -8.31 17.46
N PHE A 236 -13.55 -9.47 17.34
CA PHE A 236 -12.10 -9.61 17.13
C PHE A 236 -11.58 -8.77 15.95
N ALA A 237 -12.17 -8.88 14.76
CA ALA A 237 -11.75 -8.15 13.57
C ALA A 237 -11.96 -6.62 13.63
N TYR A 238 -12.55 -6.10 14.72
CA TYR A 238 -12.87 -4.69 14.92
C TYR A 238 -12.22 -4.11 16.18
N GLN A 239 -11.44 -4.90 16.92
CA GLN A 239 -10.73 -4.45 18.12
C GLN A 239 -9.32 -3.96 17.76
N LEU A 240 -8.76 -3.08 18.60
CA LEU A 240 -7.33 -2.80 18.51
C LEU A 240 -6.52 -4.05 18.89
N HIS A 241 -5.49 -4.30 18.11
CA HIS A 241 -4.49 -5.34 18.35
C HIS A 241 -3.08 -4.73 18.26
N LYS A 242 -2.07 -5.50 18.61
CA LYS A 242 -0.68 -5.21 18.27
C LYS A 242 -0.18 -6.30 17.34
N ALA A 243 0.62 -5.93 16.34
CA ALA A 243 1.42 -6.89 15.60
C ALA A 243 2.89 -6.73 15.98
N LYS A 244 3.63 -7.84 15.93
CA LYS A 244 5.06 -7.86 16.28
C LYS A 244 5.91 -8.29 15.11
N TYR A 245 6.99 -7.57 14.86
CA TYR A 245 8.09 -8.02 14.02
C TYR A 245 9.27 -8.42 14.89
N VAL A 246 9.94 -9.51 14.51
CA VAL A 246 11.21 -9.93 15.11
C VAL A 246 12.24 -9.92 14.00
N ASN A 247 13.26 -9.08 14.14
CA ASN A 247 14.36 -9.04 13.21
C ASN A 247 15.07 -10.41 13.22
N PRO A 248 15.11 -11.14 12.10
CA PRO A 248 15.64 -12.51 12.06
C PRO A 248 17.16 -12.58 12.24
N GLU A 249 17.88 -11.46 12.07
CA GLU A 249 19.33 -11.39 12.22
C GLU A 249 19.74 -11.03 13.66
N THR A 250 19.01 -10.11 14.29
CA THR A 250 19.38 -9.56 15.61
C THR A 250 18.50 -10.04 16.76
N GLY A 251 17.31 -10.58 16.47
CA GLY A 251 16.30 -10.90 17.47
C GLY A 251 15.59 -9.68 18.07
N ALA A 252 15.87 -8.46 17.58
CA ALA A 252 15.21 -7.25 18.04
C ALA A 252 13.71 -7.28 17.70
N GLU A 253 12.87 -6.93 18.66
CA GLU A 253 11.42 -6.89 18.50
C GLU A 253 10.94 -5.46 18.24
N SER A 254 9.91 -5.31 17.40
CA SER A 254 9.20 -4.05 17.17
C SER A 254 7.71 -4.33 17.13
N GLU A 255 6.89 -3.46 17.70
CA GLU A 255 5.44 -3.62 17.76
C GLU A 255 4.73 -2.36 17.26
N ILE A 256 3.59 -2.55 16.60
CA ILE A 256 2.70 -1.47 16.17
C ILE A 256 1.25 -1.82 16.49
N ILE A 257 0.43 -0.83 16.84
CA ILE A 257 -1.01 -1.04 17.03
C ILE A 257 -1.69 -1.20 15.66
N LEU A 258 -2.57 -2.18 15.54
CA LEU A 258 -3.43 -2.39 14.39
C LEU A 258 -4.77 -1.73 14.64
N VAL A 259 -5.20 -0.86 13.71
CA VAL A 259 -6.53 -0.23 13.69
C VAL A 259 -7.31 -0.84 12.52
N PRO A 260 -8.27 -1.75 12.76
CA PRO A 260 -8.97 -2.42 11.68
C PRO A 260 -9.89 -1.48 10.90
N SER A 261 -9.90 -1.65 9.58
CA SER A 261 -10.83 -1.05 8.63
C SER A 261 -11.67 -2.16 8.00
N ASP A 262 -12.99 -2.04 7.99
CA ASP A 262 -13.86 -3.10 7.45
C ASP A 262 -13.87 -3.07 5.93
N ASP A 263 -13.37 -4.13 5.28
CA ASP A 263 -13.24 -4.18 3.83
C ASP A 263 -14.58 -4.15 3.08
N THR A 264 -15.57 -4.90 3.57
CA THR A 264 -16.84 -5.05 2.87
C THR A 264 -17.71 -3.81 3.01
N LEU A 265 -17.71 -3.20 4.19
CA LEU A 265 -18.41 -1.95 4.47
C LEU A 265 -17.69 -0.77 3.81
N SER A 266 -16.35 -0.81 3.72
CA SER A 266 -15.55 0.12 2.89
C SER A 266 -16.01 0.09 1.44
N TYR A 267 -16.15 -1.12 0.87
CA TYR A 267 -16.65 -1.26 -0.50
C TYR A 267 -18.11 -0.78 -0.63
N GLN A 268 -19.01 -1.14 0.30
CA GLN A 268 -20.38 -0.61 0.30
C GLN A 268 -20.41 0.91 0.36
N ALA A 269 -19.58 1.52 1.22
CA ALA A 269 -19.43 2.95 1.34
C ALA A 269 -18.99 3.59 0.02
N GLY A 270 -18.04 2.94 -0.66
CA GLY A 270 -17.49 3.38 -1.94
C GLY A 270 -18.44 3.31 -3.13
N TYR A 271 -19.62 2.64 -3.03
CA TYR A 271 -20.60 2.47 -4.12
C TYR A 271 -22.06 2.82 -3.79
N SER A 272 -22.45 2.77 -2.52
CA SER A 272 -23.85 2.96 -2.09
C SER A 272 -24.02 3.67 -0.74
N GLY A 273 -22.93 3.89 -0.01
CA GLY A 273 -22.93 4.53 1.31
C GLY A 273 -22.74 3.52 2.43
N ALA A 274 -22.04 3.92 3.49
CA ALA A 274 -21.81 3.05 4.64
C ALA A 274 -23.13 2.80 5.39
N GLN A 275 -23.43 1.54 5.69
CA GLN A 275 -24.73 1.13 6.21
C GLN A 275 -24.67 0.81 7.71
N ILE A 276 -25.27 1.65 8.54
CA ILE A 276 -25.31 1.41 9.99
C ILE A 276 -26.03 0.10 10.37
N GLY A 277 -27.00 -0.33 9.56
CA GLY A 277 -27.71 -1.60 9.79
C GLY A 277 -26.78 -2.82 9.76
N VAL A 278 -25.69 -2.79 8.98
CA VAL A 278 -24.68 -3.86 8.98
C VAL A 278 -23.93 -3.90 10.32
N VAL A 279 -23.60 -2.71 10.86
CA VAL A 279 -22.96 -2.57 12.18
C VAL A 279 -23.86 -3.10 13.29
N ASP A 280 -25.14 -2.67 13.29
CA ASP A 280 -26.12 -3.05 14.31
C ASP A 280 -26.44 -4.55 14.28
N ALA A 281 -26.46 -5.17 13.10
CA ALA A 281 -26.77 -6.58 12.95
C ALA A 281 -25.59 -7.51 13.28
N ASN A 282 -24.36 -7.13 12.91
CA ASN A 282 -23.23 -8.06 12.87
C ASN A 282 -22.04 -7.69 13.76
N ILE A 283 -21.93 -6.44 14.21
CA ILE A 283 -20.74 -5.96 14.94
C ILE A 283 -21.11 -5.55 16.37
N ALA A 284 -22.04 -4.60 16.51
CA ALA A 284 -22.44 -4.05 17.80
C ALA A 284 -22.91 -5.10 18.83
N PRO A 285 -23.66 -6.18 18.45
CA PRO A 285 -24.10 -7.20 19.41
C PRO A 285 -22.96 -7.98 20.08
N HIS A 286 -21.76 -7.94 19.50
CA HIS A 286 -20.58 -8.65 19.99
C HIS A 286 -19.60 -7.73 20.75
N ALA A 287 -19.83 -6.41 20.76
CA ALA A 287 -18.98 -5.41 21.41
C ALA A 287 -19.22 -5.31 22.92
N ASN A 288 -18.98 -6.41 23.64
CA ASN A 288 -19.38 -6.57 25.05
C ASN A 288 -18.26 -6.30 26.07
N ASP A 289 -17.06 -5.93 25.62
CA ASP A 289 -15.91 -5.62 26.49
C ASP A 289 -15.63 -4.11 26.48
N ALA A 290 -15.82 -3.46 27.64
CA ALA A 290 -15.61 -2.02 27.79
C ALA A 290 -14.13 -1.59 27.74
N ASN A 291 -13.19 -2.50 28.05
CA ASN A 291 -11.76 -2.22 27.92
C ASN A 291 -11.27 -2.46 26.48
N ARG A 292 -12.00 -3.29 25.73
CA ARG A 292 -11.69 -3.62 24.33
C ARG A 292 -12.91 -3.37 23.43
N PRO A 293 -13.36 -2.11 23.29
CA PRO A 293 -14.44 -1.79 22.39
C PRO A 293 -14.03 -2.07 20.93
N VAL A 294 -15.03 -2.08 20.06
CA VAL A 294 -14.84 -2.14 18.60
C VAL A 294 -14.75 -0.74 18.00
N ILE A 295 -13.98 -0.58 16.93
CA ILE A 295 -14.03 0.56 16.02
C ILE A 295 -14.55 0.08 14.66
N VAL A 296 -15.49 0.82 14.09
CA VAL A 296 -15.95 0.60 12.73
C VAL A 296 -15.51 1.79 11.89
N MET A 297 -14.58 1.54 10.98
CA MET A 297 -13.98 2.55 10.12
C MET A 297 -14.03 2.05 8.67
N PRO A 298 -15.05 2.45 7.89
CA PRO A 298 -15.05 2.23 6.45
C PRO A 298 -14.08 3.22 5.78
N ALA A 299 -13.24 2.74 4.87
CA ALA A 299 -12.36 3.53 4.02
C ALA A 299 -12.87 3.57 2.58
N THR A 300 -12.70 4.69 1.88
CA THR A 300 -13.10 4.81 0.46
C THR A 300 -12.08 5.65 -0.31
N ASP A 301 -11.92 5.39 -1.59
CA ASP A 301 -11.22 6.30 -2.51
C ASP A 301 -12.00 7.61 -2.62
N GLY A 302 -11.47 8.66 -2.00
CA GLY A 302 -12.16 9.95 -1.84
C GLY A 302 -12.40 10.69 -3.16
N ASP A 303 -11.72 10.33 -4.24
CA ASP A 303 -11.80 10.99 -5.54
C ASP A 303 -12.72 10.26 -6.54
N ASN A 304 -12.97 8.96 -6.32
CA ASN A 304 -13.64 8.09 -7.29
C ASN A 304 -14.87 7.34 -6.74
N ALA A 305 -15.22 7.48 -5.45
CA ALA A 305 -16.46 6.87 -4.96
C ALA A 305 -17.69 7.36 -5.75
N TRP A 306 -18.53 6.41 -6.16
CA TRP A 306 -19.73 6.60 -7.00
C TRP A 306 -19.44 7.30 -8.34
N GLY A 307 -18.18 7.29 -8.78
CA GLY A 307 -17.76 7.92 -10.03
C GLY A 307 -17.60 9.43 -9.96
N GLY A 308 -17.56 10.03 -8.77
CA GLY A 308 -17.46 11.48 -8.66
C GLY A 308 -17.32 12.05 -7.26
N GLY A 309 -16.45 11.52 -6.39
CA GLY A 309 -15.88 12.15 -5.16
C GLY A 309 -16.82 12.87 -4.16
N TYR A 310 -17.61 13.86 -4.61
CA TYR A 310 -18.72 14.50 -3.89
C TYR A 310 -19.52 13.52 -3.03
N ASP A 311 -19.91 12.38 -3.58
CA ASP A 311 -20.74 11.43 -2.86
C ASP A 311 -20.00 10.75 -1.70
N SER A 312 -18.70 10.44 -1.82
CA SER A 312 -17.87 9.99 -0.68
C SER A 312 -17.92 11.02 0.45
N TRP A 313 -17.64 12.27 0.10
CA TRP A 313 -17.39 13.31 1.08
C TRP A 313 -18.64 13.98 1.63
N MET A 314 -19.66 14.23 0.83
CA MET A 314 -20.83 15.03 1.22
C MET A 314 -22.10 14.21 1.44
N VAL A 315 -22.12 12.95 0.99
CA VAL A 315 -23.29 12.07 1.15
C VAL A 315 -22.96 10.92 2.08
N SER A 316 -22.04 10.05 1.69
CA SER A 316 -21.68 8.84 2.43
C SER A 316 -21.10 9.17 3.81
N THR A 317 -20.07 10.01 3.87
CA THR A 317 -19.39 10.35 5.14
C THR A 317 -20.35 11.03 6.12
N PRO A 318 -21.01 12.17 5.82
CA PRO A 318 -21.89 12.82 6.78
C PRO A 318 -23.13 11.99 7.09
N GLY A 319 -23.63 11.21 6.12
CA GLY A 319 -24.75 10.28 6.32
C GLY A 319 -24.41 9.18 7.34
N PHE A 320 -23.22 8.58 7.25
CA PHE A 320 -22.78 7.54 8.17
C PHE A 320 -22.61 8.08 9.60
N PHE A 321 -21.90 9.19 9.76
CA PHE A 321 -21.76 9.83 11.07
C PHE A 321 -23.13 10.26 11.60
N GLY A 322 -23.99 10.86 10.78
CA GLY A 322 -25.35 11.26 11.12
C GLY A 322 -26.21 10.10 11.66
N ALA A 323 -26.17 8.95 10.98
CA ALA A 323 -26.88 7.75 11.41
C ALA A 323 -26.32 7.19 12.72
N ALA A 324 -25.00 7.26 12.92
CA ALA A 324 -24.32 6.74 14.11
C ALA A 324 -24.57 7.59 15.38
N GLN A 325 -24.80 8.91 15.29
CA GLN A 325 -24.77 9.80 16.47
C GLN A 325 -25.76 9.43 17.59
N SER A 326 -26.86 8.75 17.25
CA SER A 326 -27.93 8.42 18.19
C SER A 326 -27.75 7.06 18.89
N SER A 327 -26.98 6.14 18.30
CA SER A 327 -26.85 4.75 18.74
C SER A 327 -25.41 4.33 19.06
N HIS A 328 -24.42 5.06 18.54
CA HIS A 328 -23.00 4.72 18.65
C HIS A 328 -22.16 5.91 19.10
N LYS A 329 -20.98 5.61 19.66
CA LYS A 329 -20.00 6.65 20.00
C LYS A 329 -19.20 7.03 18.76
N ILE A 330 -19.15 8.33 18.50
CA ILE A 330 -18.33 8.90 17.43
C ILE A 330 -17.00 9.33 18.02
N THR A 331 -15.91 8.98 17.33
CA THR A 331 -14.54 9.26 17.75
C THR A 331 -13.64 9.47 16.53
N ALA A 332 -12.52 10.18 16.70
CA ALA A 332 -11.41 10.12 15.76
C ALA A 332 -10.57 8.85 15.99
N PRO A 333 -9.85 8.32 14.97
CA PRO A 333 -9.00 7.13 15.12
C PRO A 333 -7.93 7.30 16.22
N GLN A 334 -7.22 8.44 16.24
CA GLN A 334 -6.19 8.70 17.25
C GLN A 334 -6.75 8.74 18.68
N ASP A 335 -7.94 9.31 18.89
CA ASP A 335 -8.59 9.28 20.21
C ASP A 335 -8.92 7.85 20.66
N PHE A 336 -9.35 7.01 19.72
CA PHE A 336 -9.64 5.61 20.01
C PHE A 336 -8.36 4.84 20.38
N VAL A 337 -7.26 5.06 19.65
CA VAL A 337 -5.95 4.50 19.96
C VAL A 337 -5.45 4.99 21.32
N ASN A 338 -5.55 6.28 21.62
CA ASN A 338 -5.15 6.85 22.91
C ASN A 338 -5.94 6.25 24.08
N ALA A 339 -7.25 6.04 23.91
CA ALA A 339 -8.12 5.52 24.95
C ALA A 339 -7.94 4.02 25.19
N TYR A 340 -7.79 3.22 24.13
CA TYR A 340 -7.89 1.76 24.20
C TYR A 340 -6.63 1.00 23.77
N GLY A 341 -5.62 1.66 23.20
CA GLY A 341 -4.41 1.01 22.68
C GLY A 341 -3.60 0.25 23.74
N GLN A 342 -3.68 0.65 25.01
CA GLN A 342 -3.06 -0.08 26.13
C GLN A 342 -3.67 -1.48 26.37
N TYR A 343 -4.90 -1.72 25.93
CA TYR A 343 -5.61 -3.00 26.07
C TYR A 343 -5.48 -3.90 24.84
N ALA A 344 -4.80 -3.42 23.79
CA ALA A 344 -4.53 -4.18 22.58
C ALA A 344 -3.57 -5.35 22.89
N ASP A 345 -3.97 -6.56 22.52
CA ASP A 345 -3.15 -7.76 22.63
C ASP A 345 -2.31 -7.98 21.37
N THR A 346 -1.16 -8.63 21.54
CA THR A 346 -0.31 -9.01 20.42
C THR A 346 -0.89 -10.22 19.70
N VAL A 347 -1.09 -10.09 18.39
CA VAL A 347 -1.66 -11.12 17.49
C VAL A 347 -0.79 -11.30 16.25
N HIS A 348 -0.99 -12.41 15.56
CA HIS A 348 -0.59 -12.56 14.16
C HIS A 348 -1.61 -11.87 13.26
N ILE A 349 -1.16 -11.28 12.16
CA ILE A 349 -2.03 -10.82 11.08
C ILE A 349 -1.51 -11.41 9.77
N GLU A 350 -2.40 -11.97 8.96
CA GLU A 350 -2.04 -12.44 7.63
C GLU A 350 -1.56 -11.26 6.78
N ASP A 351 -0.53 -11.47 5.98
CA ASP A 351 -0.14 -10.49 4.98
C ASP A 351 -1.29 -10.24 4.00
N GLY A 352 -1.34 -9.06 3.38
CA GLY A 352 -2.23 -8.80 2.25
C GLY A 352 -2.79 -7.38 2.22
N ALA A 353 -3.52 -7.10 1.14
CA ALA A 353 -4.17 -5.82 0.85
C ALA A 353 -5.68 -5.89 1.12
N TRP A 354 -6.37 -4.75 1.08
CA TRP A 354 -7.83 -4.77 1.09
C TRP A 354 -8.43 -5.53 -0.10
N ILE A 355 -9.69 -5.92 0.05
CA ILE A 355 -10.41 -6.67 -0.98
C ILE A 355 -10.74 -5.76 -2.15
N PHE A 356 -10.24 -6.11 -3.34
CA PHE A 356 -10.51 -5.40 -4.58
C PHE A 356 -11.11 -6.33 -5.67
N PRO A 357 -11.94 -5.83 -6.61
CA PRO A 357 -12.37 -6.59 -7.79
C PRO A 357 -11.24 -6.85 -8.79
N VAL A 358 -11.10 -8.08 -9.29
CA VAL A 358 -10.22 -8.46 -10.43
C VAL A 358 -8.79 -8.76 -9.99
N ASP A 359 -8.49 -10.07 -9.98
CA ASP A 359 -7.19 -10.72 -9.82
C ASP A 359 -6.46 -10.54 -8.48
N ASP A 360 -6.96 -9.71 -7.55
CA ASP A 360 -6.47 -9.63 -6.17
C ASP A 360 -7.57 -9.24 -5.18
N TYR A 361 -8.11 -10.25 -4.51
CA TYR A 361 -9.26 -10.13 -3.62
C TYR A 361 -8.82 -10.20 -2.16
N GLY A 362 -7.81 -9.40 -1.80
CA GLY A 362 -7.10 -9.53 -0.52
C GLY A 362 -6.19 -10.76 -0.52
N SER A 363 -5.44 -10.96 -1.61
CA SER A 363 -4.49 -12.05 -1.71
C SER A 363 -3.33 -11.85 -0.73
N PRO A 364 -2.99 -12.86 0.10
CA PRO A 364 -1.95 -12.70 1.10
C PRO A 364 -0.52 -12.64 0.55
N TYR A 365 -0.36 -12.80 -0.76
CA TYR A 365 0.89 -12.62 -1.47
C TYR A 365 0.81 -11.53 -2.54
N PHE A 366 -0.16 -10.60 -2.42
CA PHE A 366 -0.22 -9.36 -3.20
C PHE A 366 -0.35 -9.59 -4.73
N LEU A 367 -1.18 -10.55 -5.14
CA LEU A 367 -1.30 -11.05 -6.52
C LEU A 367 -1.54 -9.95 -7.58
N LYS A 368 -2.10 -8.80 -7.21
CA LYS A 368 -2.28 -7.67 -8.14
C LYS A 368 -0.95 -7.06 -8.55
N TRP A 369 0.01 -7.02 -7.64
CA TRP A 369 1.26 -6.28 -7.80
C TRP A 369 2.46 -7.19 -8.06
N ILE A 370 2.32 -8.48 -7.78
CA ILE A 370 3.35 -9.49 -8.01
C ILE A 370 2.70 -10.82 -8.40
N GLU A 371 3.32 -11.54 -9.33
CA GLU A 371 2.83 -12.84 -9.80
C GLU A 371 4.00 -13.84 -9.85
N PRO A 372 3.74 -15.15 -9.71
CA PRO A 372 4.77 -16.14 -9.97
C PRO A 372 5.25 -16.05 -11.42
N PRO A 373 6.47 -16.49 -11.74
CA PRO A 373 6.91 -16.68 -13.11
C PRO A 373 5.91 -17.54 -13.92
N LEU A 374 5.57 -17.11 -15.14
CA LEU A 374 4.54 -17.71 -15.98
C LEU A 374 5.08 -18.11 -17.35
N SER A 375 4.37 -19.01 -18.02
CA SER A 375 4.63 -19.39 -19.41
C SER A 375 3.33 -19.56 -20.20
N SER A 376 3.46 -19.98 -21.47
CA SER A 376 2.32 -20.33 -22.31
C SER A 376 1.56 -21.52 -21.72
N ALA A 377 0.24 -21.58 -21.93
CA ALA A 377 -0.61 -22.64 -21.39
C ALA A 377 -0.22 -24.07 -21.83
N SER A 378 0.50 -24.20 -22.95
CA SER A 378 0.97 -25.47 -23.51
C SER A 378 2.38 -25.87 -23.08
N ASP A 379 3.05 -25.08 -22.24
CA ASP A 379 4.42 -25.35 -21.82
C ASP A 379 4.46 -26.60 -20.91
N PRO A 380 5.24 -27.66 -21.27
CA PRO A 380 5.36 -28.86 -20.46
C PRO A 380 6.07 -28.63 -19.11
N GLY A 381 6.79 -27.51 -18.94
CA GLY A 381 7.41 -27.11 -17.67
C GLY A 381 6.47 -26.38 -16.72
N ASN A 382 5.20 -26.17 -17.10
CA ASN A 382 4.22 -25.57 -16.20
C ASN A 382 3.99 -26.45 -14.97
N TYR A 383 3.89 -25.79 -13.82
CA TYR A 383 3.45 -26.40 -12.58
C TYR A 383 2.05 -27.02 -12.78
N PRO A 384 1.83 -28.28 -12.35
CA PRO A 384 0.66 -29.06 -12.74
C PRO A 384 -0.68 -28.32 -12.58
N GLY A 385 -1.45 -28.23 -13.67
CA GLY A 385 -2.78 -27.62 -13.66
C GLY A 385 -2.80 -26.10 -13.71
N THR A 386 -1.67 -25.44 -13.95
CA THR A 386 -1.52 -23.98 -13.99
C THR A 386 -0.74 -23.52 -15.22
N ILE A 387 -0.56 -22.21 -15.39
CA ILE A 387 0.39 -21.61 -16.34
C ILE A 387 1.64 -21.03 -15.65
N ALA A 388 1.83 -21.29 -14.36
CA ALA A 388 3.04 -20.90 -13.64
C ALA A 388 4.18 -21.85 -14.03
N ASN A 389 5.35 -21.32 -14.36
CA ASN A 389 6.55 -22.11 -14.68
C ASN A 389 7.74 -21.51 -13.95
N LEU A 390 8.21 -22.18 -12.89
CA LEU A 390 9.22 -21.65 -11.99
C LEU A 390 10.66 -21.99 -12.41
N GLU A 391 10.83 -22.95 -13.32
CA GLU A 391 12.15 -23.46 -13.73
C GLU A 391 12.63 -22.83 -15.04
N THR A 392 11.74 -22.73 -16.02
CA THR A 392 12.02 -22.15 -17.34
C THR A 392 10.94 -21.15 -17.74
N PRO A 393 10.71 -20.08 -16.95
CA PRO A 393 9.62 -19.16 -17.21
C PRO A 393 9.72 -18.49 -18.56
N GLY A 394 8.55 -18.19 -19.12
CA GLY A 394 8.41 -17.19 -20.16
C GLY A 394 8.46 -15.77 -19.59
N PHE A 395 7.97 -14.81 -20.36
CA PHE A 395 7.81 -13.45 -19.88
C PHE A 395 6.53 -13.32 -19.05
N ALA A 396 6.68 -12.98 -17.77
CA ALA A 396 5.60 -12.62 -16.85
C ALA A 396 5.82 -11.17 -16.39
N LEU A 397 4.90 -10.28 -16.74
CA LEU A 397 5.12 -8.84 -16.65
C LEU A 397 5.41 -8.40 -15.22
N LYS A 398 4.57 -8.78 -14.27
CA LYS A 398 4.72 -8.34 -12.87
C LYS A 398 5.84 -9.05 -12.17
N PHE A 399 6.15 -10.29 -12.56
CA PHE A 399 7.34 -10.97 -12.05
C PHE A 399 8.62 -10.20 -12.45
N TRP A 400 8.76 -9.88 -13.73
CA TRP A 400 9.97 -9.22 -14.24
C TRP A 400 10.08 -7.75 -13.89
N SER A 401 8.97 -7.05 -13.60
CA SER A 401 8.99 -5.64 -13.21
C SER A 401 9.70 -5.39 -11.89
N TRP A 402 9.74 -6.38 -10.99
CA TRP A 402 10.48 -6.30 -9.73
C TRP A 402 12.00 -6.46 -9.88
N ALA A 403 12.50 -7.14 -10.92
CA ALA A 403 13.94 -7.30 -11.13
C ALA A 403 14.70 -5.95 -11.24
N PRO A 404 14.28 -4.99 -12.08
CA PRO A 404 14.91 -3.67 -12.10
C PRO A 404 14.67 -2.88 -10.80
N VAL A 405 13.51 -3.03 -10.14
CA VAL A 405 13.24 -2.37 -8.84
C VAL A 405 14.26 -2.78 -7.79
N ILE A 406 14.57 -4.08 -7.69
CA ILE A 406 15.56 -4.62 -6.74
C ILE A 406 16.99 -4.19 -7.11
N ALA A 407 17.33 -4.19 -8.40
CA ALA A 407 18.63 -3.70 -8.84
C ALA A 407 18.81 -2.20 -8.56
N GLY A 408 17.80 -1.38 -8.87
CA GLY A 408 17.80 0.06 -8.65
C GLY A 408 17.94 0.43 -7.17
N ALA A 409 17.26 -0.32 -6.28
CA ALA A 409 17.42 -0.18 -4.84
C ALA A 409 18.89 -0.38 -4.44
N ASN A 410 19.49 -1.51 -4.82
CA ASN A 410 20.88 -1.82 -4.48
C ASN A 410 21.85 -0.73 -4.97
N TRP A 411 21.70 -0.26 -6.21
CA TRP A 411 22.52 0.83 -6.75
C TRP A 411 22.40 2.12 -5.92
N CYS A 412 21.18 2.52 -5.55
CA CYS A 412 20.98 3.72 -4.75
C CYS A 412 21.50 3.55 -3.31
N GLU A 413 21.28 2.38 -2.70
CA GLU A 413 21.78 2.04 -1.36
C GLU A 413 23.31 2.00 -1.30
N THR A 414 23.99 1.34 -2.25
CA THR A 414 25.45 1.32 -2.39
C THR A 414 26.00 2.74 -2.59
N ALA A 415 25.38 3.53 -3.46
CA ALA A 415 25.86 4.88 -3.71
C ALA A 415 25.72 5.79 -2.47
N GLU A 416 24.61 5.66 -1.72
CA GLU A 416 24.42 6.36 -0.45
C GLU A 416 25.44 5.92 0.60
N GLN A 417 25.66 4.62 0.75
CA GLN A 417 26.64 4.08 1.68
C GLN A 417 28.04 4.63 1.40
N ILE A 418 28.46 4.66 0.15
CA ILE A 418 29.78 5.17 -0.26
C ILE A 418 29.86 6.68 -0.04
N LEU A 419 28.83 7.45 -0.44
CA LEU A 419 28.84 8.91 -0.27
C LEU A 419 28.96 9.30 1.21
N ILE A 420 28.25 8.59 2.10
CA ILE A 420 28.37 8.80 3.55
C ILE A 420 29.78 8.43 4.03
N GLY A 421 30.36 7.33 3.54
CA GLY A 421 31.74 6.93 3.84
C GLY A 421 32.79 7.95 3.39
N GLU A 422 32.52 8.70 2.33
CA GLU A 422 33.34 9.82 1.83
C GLU A 422 33.12 11.13 2.63
N GLY A 423 32.25 11.12 3.65
CA GLY A 423 31.92 12.29 4.47
C GLY A 423 30.82 13.18 3.90
N GLY A 424 30.09 12.71 2.88
CA GLY A 424 28.90 13.35 2.33
C GLY A 424 27.63 13.06 3.14
N THR A 425 26.51 13.60 2.66
CA THR A 425 25.17 13.37 3.23
C THR A 425 24.16 13.06 2.12
N VAL A 426 23.07 12.39 2.49
CA VAL A 426 21.90 12.18 1.64
C VAL A 426 20.68 12.70 2.40
N ASP A 427 20.21 13.87 2.00
CA ASP A 427 19.13 14.57 2.68
C ASP A 427 17.79 14.25 2.00
N SER A 428 16.84 13.69 2.76
CA SER A 428 15.52 13.29 2.24
C SER A 428 14.75 14.45 1.61
N TRP A 429 14.85 15.67 2.15
CA TRP A 429 14.15 16.84 1.62
C TRP A 429 14.65 17.27 0.24
N LYS A 430 15.90 16.95 -0.11
CA LYS A 430 16.46 17.16 -1.46
C LYS A 430 16.09 16.04 -2.42
N ILE A 431 15.91 14.81 -1.93
CA ILE A 431 15.31 13.70 -2.69
C ILE A 431 13.85 14.05 -3.01
N GLN A 432 13.10 14.52 -2.03
CA GLN A 432 11.70 14.91 -2.19
C GLN A 432 11.56 16.00 -3.25
N ASP A 433 12.44 17.00 -3.22
CA ASP A 433 12.32 18.21 -4.02
C ASP A 433 13.67 18.76 -4.49
N PRO A 434 14.17 18.32 -5.66
CA PRO A 434 15.35 18.91 -6.30
C PRO A 434 15.22 20.43 -6.56
N TYR A 435 13.99 20.92 -6.69
CA TYR A 435 13.66 22.33 -6.82
C TYR A 435 12.59 22.71 -5.81
N ASP A 436 12.98 23.42 -4.76
CA ASP A 436 12.08 23.76 -3.66
C ASP A 436 10.86 24.57 -4.12
N TRP A 437 9.87 24.71 -3.25
CA TRP A 437 8.56 25.19 -3.66
C TRP A 437 8.53 26.61 -4.19
N ASN A 438 9.52 27.42 -3.80
CA ASN A 438 9.79 28.77 -4.29
C ASN A 438 10.52 28.83 -5.64
N GLY A 439 10.82 27.67 -6.26
CA GLY A 439 11.56 27.55 -7.52
C GLY A 439 13.09 27.51 -7.35
N GLY A 440 13.60 27.61 -6.13
CA GLY A 440 15.03 27.55 -5.83
C GLY A 440 15.60 26.15 -6.02
N TYR A 441 16.72 26.05 -6.72
CA TYR A 441 17.44 24.78 -6.86
C TYR A 441 18.09 24.39 -5.53
N THR A 442 17.75 23.22 -4.99
CA THR A 442 18.22 22.76 -3.67
C THR A 442 19.65 22.22 -3.70
N SER A 443 20.26 22.18 -4.89
CA SER A 443 21.59 21.63 -5.16
C SER A 443 21.75 20.18 -4.66
N PRO A 444 20.84 19.27 -5.04
CA PRO A 444 20.96 17.86 -4.68
C PRO A 444 22.21 17.25 -5.31
N ASN A 445 22.92 16.44 -4.53
CA ASN A 445 24.01 15.65 -5.05
C ASN A 445 23.49 14.52 -5.97
N VAL A 446 24.39 13.85 -6.69
CA VAL A 446 24.00 12.85 -7.68
C VAL A 446 23.25 11.65 -7.06
N VAL A 447 23.57 11.28 -5.82
CA VAL A 447 22.92 10.17 -5.11
C VAL A 447 21.50 10.55 -4.71
N GLU A 448 21.30 11.77 -4.17
CA GLU A 448 19.97 12.31 -3.87
C GLU A 448 19.09 12.38 -5.13
N ARG A 449 19.67 12.78 -6.27
CA ARG A 449 18.98 12.79 -7.56
C ARG A 449 18.64 11.40 -8.08
N ALA A 450 19.53 10.42 -7.88
CA ALA A 450 19.27 9.04 -8.27
C ALA A 450 18.11 8.47 -7.45
N TRP A 451 18.12 8.67 -6.13
CA TRP A 451 16.97 8.33 -5.27
C TRP A 451 15.69 8.99 -5.76
N HIS A 452 15.71 10.29 -6.04
CA HIS A 452 14.53 11.03 -6.51
C HIS A 452 13.91 10.39 -7.76
N VAL A 453 14.75 10.03 -8.73
CA VAL A 453 14.28 9.43 -9.99
C VAL A 453 13.85 7.96 -9.80
N TYR A 454 14.60 7.18 -9.03
CA TYR A 454 14.30 5.77 -8.74
C TYR A 454 12.95 5.62 -8.05
N LEU A 455 12.72 6.38 -6.98
CA LEU A 455 11.48 6.34 -6.18
C LEU A 455 10.25 6.70 -7.02
N GLY A 456 10.39 7.60 -7.99
CA GLY A 456 9.32 7.95 -8.94
C GLY A 456 8.81 6.79 -9.79
N GLY A 457 9.54 5.68 -9.86
CA GLY A 457 9.13 4.44 -10.51
C GLY A 457 8.33 3.50 -9.63
N LEU A 458 8.11 3.78 -8.34
CA LEU A 458 7.61 2.80 -7.37
C LEU A 458 6.10 2.91 -7.11
N ASP A 459 5.36 3.68 -7.91
CA ASP A 459 3.90 3.77 -7.78
C ASP A 459 3.26 2.40 -8.01
N SER A 460 2.44 1.96 -7.04
CA SER A 460 1.77 0.66 -7.10
C SER A 460 0.84 0.54 -8.31
N GLY A 461 0.34 1.68 -8.82
CA GLY A 461 -0.46 1.81 -10.03
C GLY A 461 0.22 1.24 -11.27
N PHE A 462 1.55 1.29 -11.35
CA PHE A 462 2.29 0.79 -12.51
C PHE A 462 2.20 -0.72 -12.68
N ASN A 463 2.20 -1.48 -11.58
CA ASN A 463 1.93 -2.92 -11.62
C ASN A 463 0.42 -3.22 -11.64
N TYR A 464 -0.38 -2.36 -11.00
CA TYR A 464 -1.82 -2.54 -10.89
C TYR A 464 -2.54 -2.44 -12.24
N TYR A 465 -2.19 -1.42 -13.03
CA TYR A 465 -2.70 -1.18 -14.38
C TYR A 465 -1.75 -1.69 -15.47
N GLY A 466 -0.53 -2.11 -15.10
CA GLY A 466 0.45 -2.66 -16.02
C GLY A 466 -0.11 -3.84 -16.82
N GLY A 467 0.12 -3.82 -18.14
CA GLY A 467 -0.41 -4.83 -19.06
C GLY A 467 -1.78 -4.50 -19.64
N LEU A 468 -2.38 -3.34 -19.29
CA LEU A 468 -3.59 -2.80 -19.92
C LEU A 468 -3.29 -1.95 -21.17
N GLY A 469 -2.02 -1.81 -21.56
CA GLY A 469 -1.59 -1.21 -22.82
C GLY A 469 -1.49 0.32 -22.82
N ASN A 470 -1.20 0.92 -21.66
CA ASN A 470 -1.16 2.35 -21.41
C ASN A 470 0.19 2.84 -20.84
N ASP A 471 1.30 2.19 -21.20
CA ASP A 471 2.69 2.50 -20.79
C ASP A 471 3.05 2.39 -19.31
N ASP A 472 2.11 2.02 -18.45
CA ASP A 472 2.33 1.87 -17.01
C ASP A 472 3.41 0.81 -16.71
N GLU A 473 3.43 -0.27 -17.49
CA GLU A 473 4.32 -1.41 -17.26
C GLU A 473 5.81 -1.13 -17.44
N VAL A 474 6.19 -0.03 -18.10
CA VAL A 474 7.60 0.32 -18.35
C VAL A 474 8.16 1.32 -17.35
N LYS A 475 7.32 1.98 -16.54
CA LYS A 475 7.72 3.14 -15.71
C LYS A 475 8.75 2.78 -14.64
N GLN A 476 8.60 1.61 -13.99
CA GLN A 476 9.58 1.07 -13.03
C GLN A 476 10.96 0.88 -13.65
N SER A 477 11.02 0.24 -14.83
CA SER A 477 12.26 -0.01 -15.57
C SER A 477 12.91 1.29 -16.03
N LEU A 478 12.12 2.25 -16.51
CA LEU A 478 12.61 3.56 -16.97
C LEU A 478 13.18 4.40 -15.83
N ALA A 479 12.49 4.45 -14.69
CA ALA A 479 12.97 5.15 -13.49
C ALA A 479 14.29 4.55 -13.00
N THR A 480 14.35 3.23 -12.87
CA THR A 480 15.56 2.48 -12.50
C THR A 480 16.70 2.79 -13.46
N ARG A 481 16.46 2.70 -14.77
CA ARG A 481 17.48 2.95 -15.79
C ARG A 481 18.05 4.37 -15.66
N ARG A 482 17.20 5.36 -15.46
CA ARG A 482 17.63 6.76 -15.31
C ARG A 482 18.44 6.97 -14.03
N ALA A 483 18.05 6.35 -12.93
CA ALA A 483 18.84 6.39 -11.70
C ALA A 483 20.22 5.75 -11.90
N TYR A 484 20.28 4.58 -12.56
CA TYR A 484 21.54 3.95 -12.94
C TYR A 484 22.41 4.86 -13.82
N ASP A 485 21.84 5.52 -14.83
CA ASP A 485 22.60 6.42 -15.71
C ASP A 485 23.21 7.62 -14.97
N LEU A 486 22.63 8.03 -13.83
CA LEU A 486 23.23 9.02 -12.93
C LEU A 486 24.38 8.43 -12.10
N LEU A 487 24.19 7.22 -11.57
CA LEU A 487 25.14 6.60 -10.64
C LEU A 487 26.33 5.94 -11.33
N ASN A 488 26.12 5.31 -12.49
CA ASN A 488 27.16 4.57 -13.21
C ASN A 488 28.44 5.41 -13.49
N PRO A 489 28.38 6.64 -14.03
CA PRO A 489 29.58 7.46 -14.19
C PRO A 489 30.16 7.96 -12.86
N TRP A 490 29.35 8.03 -11.81
CA TRP A 490 29.81 8.42 -10.46
C TRP A 490 30.52 7.26 -9.74
N MET A 491 30.10 6.02 -9.99
CA MET A 491 30.67 4.76 -9.46
C MET A 491 31.98 4.38 -10.18
N ASN A 492 33.05 5.13 -9.91
CA ASN A 492 34.39 4.81 -10.42
C ASN A 492 34.99 3.56 -9.74
N ALA A 493 36.13 3.08 -10.25
CA ALA A 493 36.81 1.89 -9.75
C ALA A 493 37.13 1.92 -8.24
N THR A 494 37.46 3.09 -7.69
CA THR A 494 37.72 3.24 -6.25
C THR A 494 36.43 3.11 -5.43
N ARG A 495 35.33 3.68 -5.89
CA ARG A 495 34.02 3.57 -5.23
C ARG A 495 33.45 2.16 -5.30
N LEU A 496 33.62 1.47 -6.42
CA LEU A 496 33.25 0.06 -6.55
C LEU A 496 33.95 -0.83 -5.51
N GLN A 497 35.21 -0.51 -5.16
CA GLN A 497 35.96 -1.20 -4.10
C GLN A 497 35.55 -0.79 -2.68
N ALA A 498 34.83 0.31 -2.52
CA ALA A 498 34.36 0.82 -1.23
C ALA A 498 32.92 0.36 -0.89
N ASP A 499 32.29 -0.40 -1.80
CA ASP A 499 30.97 -0.98 -1.59
C ASP A 499 30.98 -1.96 -0.41
N ALA A 500 30.12 -1.68 0.56
CA ALA A 500 29.84 -2.51 1.72
C ALA A 500 28.35 -2.80 1.89
N THR A 501 27.53 -2.46 0.88
CA THR A 501 26.10 -2.74 0.88
C THR A 501 25.89 -4.20 0.52
N GLY A 502 25.09 -4.91 1.33
CA GLY A 502 24.75 -6.30 1.04
C GLY A 502 23.75 -6.44 -0.11
N PRO A 503 23.45 -7.67 -0.55
CA PRO A 503 22.48 -7.92 -1.60
C PRO A 503 21.09 -7.38 -1.23
N THR A 504 20.44 -6.71 -2.17
CA THR A 504 19.03 -6.35 -2.05
C THR A 504 18.18 -7.54 -2.50
N ILE A 505 17.18 -7.88 -1.69
CA ILE A 505 16.35 -9.08 -1.87
C ILE A 505 14.88 -8.66 -1.89
N LEU A 506 14.16 -9.02 -2.95
CA LEU A 506 12.70 -9.00 -2.92
C LEU A 506 12.22 -10.01 -1.88
N LYS A 507 11.31 -9.60 -1.00
CA LYS A 507 10.71 -10.51 0.01
C LYS A 507 10.38 -11.86 -0.65
N PRO A 508 10.93 -12.99 -0.14
CA PRO A 508 10.70 -14.29 -0.74
C PRO A 508 9.21 -14.57 -0.93
N GLN A 509 8.87 -14.99 -2.14
CA GLN A 509 7.54 -15.43 -2.53
C GLN A 509 7.51 -16.94 -2.64
N ARG A 510 6.32 -17.53 -2.64
CA ARG A 510 6.15 -18.97 -2.82
C ARG A 510 5.06 -19.30 -3.83
N PHE A 511 5.19 -20.46 -4.47
CA PHE A 511 4.16 -21.00 -5.34
C PHE A 511 4.11 -22.53 -5.25
N PRO A 512 2.93 -23.15 -5.05
CA PRO A 512 1.64 -22.52 -4.73
C PRO A 512 1.65 -21.82 -3.35
N TYR A 513 0.66 -20.95 -3.08
CA TYR A 513 0.57 -20.28 -1.77
C TYR A 513 0.26 -21.26 -0.64
N ASN A 514 -0.61 -22.25 -0.92
CA ASN A 514 -0.96 -23.33 0.00
C ASN A 514 -0.55 -24.69 -0.61
N PRO A 515 0.70 -25.13 -0.45
CA PRO A 515 1.15 -26.44 -0.93
C PRO A 515 0.33 -27.56 -0.29
N GLY A 516 -0.14 -28.52 -1.11
CA GLY A 516 -0.98 -29.64 -0.66
C GLY A 516 -2.43 -29.25 -0.34
N ALA A 517 -2.85 -28.04 -0.71
CA ALA A 517 -4.20 -27.53 -0.49
C ALA A 517 -4.61 -26.57 -1.61
N TYR A 518 -5.74 -25.88 -1.43
CA TYR A 518 -6.28 -25.00 -2.46
C TYR A 518 -5.53 -23.66 -2.54
N THR A 519 -5.18 -23.27 -3.76
CA THR A 519 -4.63 -21.95 -4.09
C THR A 519 -5.52 -21.30 -5.15
N PHE A 520 -5.88 -20.04 -4.93
CA PHE A 520 -6.61 -19.21 -5.89
C PHE A 520 -5.62 -18.39 -6.72
N GLY A 521 -5.90 -18.21 -8.01
CA GLY A 521 -5.23 -17.21 -8.81
C GLY A 521 -5.57 -17.32 -10.30
N TRP A 522 -5.42 -16.22 -11.02
CA TRP A 522 -5.69 -16.17 -12.46
C TRP A 522 -4.78 -17.11 -13.25
N PHE A 523 -3.55 -17.35 -12.78
CA PHE A 523 -2.58 -18.31 -13.34
C PHE A 523 -3.05 -19.78 -13.28
N ASN A 524 -4.14 -20.09 -12.57
CA ASN A 524 -4.72 -21.43 -12.58
C ASN A 524 -5.61 -21.65 -13.80
N ARG A 525 -6.10 -20.58 -14.43
CA ARG A 525 -6.98 -20.68 -15.59
C ARG A 525 -6.19 -21.10 -16.84
N ILE A 526 -6.53 -22.26 -17.39
CA ILE A 526 -5.96 -22.77 -18.65
C ILE A 526 -7.00 -22.56 -19.76
N PRO A 527 -6.81 -21.61 -20.69
CA PRO A 527 -7.76 -21.36 -21.77
C PRO A 527 -8.00 -22.62 -22.62
N GLY A 528 -9.27 -22.98 -22.84
CA GLY A 528 -9.64 -24.20 -23.58
C GLY A 528 -9.44 -25.52 -22.81
N GLY A 529 -9.07 -25.44 -21.53
CA GLY A 529 -8.93 -26.57 -20.62
C GLY A 529 -9.72 -26.34 -19.33
N ASP A 530 -9.04 -26.48 -18.19
CA ASP A 530 -9.63 -26.20 -16.88
C ASP A 530 -9.58 -24.70 -16.57
N GLU A 531 -10.74 -24.04 -16.65
CA GLU A 531 -10.87 -22.59 -16.48
C GLU A 531 -11.06 -22.13 -15.03
N ARG A 532 -10.99 -23.04 -14.05
CA ARG A 532 -11.16 -22.68 -12.63
C ARG A 532 -9.97 -21.87 -12.12
N PHE A 533 -10.25 -20.81 -11.36
CA PHE A 533 -9.22 -20.02 -10.67
C PHE A 533 -8.77 -20.61 -9.33
N LEU A 534 -9.61 -21.40 -8.67
CA LEU A 534 -9.30 -22.09 -7.42
C LEU A 534 -9.02 -23.56 -7.72
N LYS A 535 -7.83 -24.05 -7.34
CA LYS A 535 -7.43 -25.44 -7.56
C LYS A 535 -6.68 -25.99 -6.36
N GLU A 536 -6.89 -27.27 -6.09
CA GLU A 536 -6.04 -28.04 -5.17
C GLU A 536 -4.67 -28.24 -5.82
N MET A 537 -3.62 -27.99 -5.05
CA MET A 537 -2.24 -28.03 -5.52
C MET A 537 -1.47 -29.19 -4.90
N PRO A 538 -0.49 -29.77 -5.61
CA PRO A 538 0.49 -30.67 -5.00
C PRO A 538 1.20 -30.05 -3.80
N SER A 539 1.79 -30.89 -2.95
CA SER A 539 2.56 -30.48 -1.76
C SER A 539 3.99 -30.01 -2.09
N GLU A 540 4.50 -30.34 -3.27
CA GLU A 540 5.71 -29.73 -3.80
C GLU A 540 5.48 -28.24 -4.01
N PHE A 541 6.48 -27.41 -3.72
CA PHE A 541 6.38 -25.98 -3.92
C PHE A 541 7.75 -25.36 -4.16
N TYR A 542 7.70 -24.17 -4.75
CA TYR A 542 8.85 -23.34 -5.03
C TYR A 542 8.86 -22.14 -4.10
N VAL A 543 10.06 -21.74 -3.69
CA VAL A 543 10.33 -20.41 -3.14
C VAL A 543 11.14 -19.65 -4.17
N TRP A 544 10.73 -18.42 -4.47
CA TRP A 544 11.37 -17.59 -5.49
C TRP A 544 11.52 -16.15 -5.01
N SER A 545 12.51 -15.44 -5.55
CA SER A 545 12.81 -14.05 -5.24
C SER A 545 13.71 -13.46 -6.34
N HIS A 546 13.74 -12.13 -6.43
CA HIS A 546 14.80 -11.40 -7.13
C HIS A 546 15.86 -10.98 -6.13
N ILE A 547 17.12 -11.31 -6.42
CA ILE A 547 18.28 -10.94 -5.61
C ILE A 547 19.27 -10.23 -6.51
N TYR A 548 19.74 -9.05 -6.08
CA TYR A 548 20.75 -8.31 -6.81
C TYR A 548 21.81 -7.76 -5.86
N ASP A 549 23.04 -7.79 -6.31
CA ASP A 549 24.18 -7.16 -5.66
C ASP A 549 25.09 -6.60 -6.75
N LEU A 550 25.50 -5.35 -6.61
CA LEU A 550 26.31 -4.63 -7.58
C LEU A 550 27.65 -5.33 -7.86
N ASN A 551 28.25 -5.94 -6.84
CA ASN A 551 29.49 -6.71 -6.93
C ASN A 551 29.26 -8.22 -7.11
N GLY A 552 28.01 -8.63 -7.29
CA GLY A 552 27.60 -9.98 -7.63
C GLY A 552 27.22 -10.83 -6.41
N VAL A 553 26.18 -11.64 -6.60
CA VAL A 553 25.68 -12.55 -5.56
C VAL A 553 26.55 -13.82 -5.53
N GLN A 554 27.26 -14.05 -4.42
CA GLN A 554 28.11 -15.24 -4.25
C GLN A 554 27.32 -16.49 -3.89
N SER A 555 26.29 -16.35 -3.04
CA SER A 555 25.42 -17.45 -2.61
C SER A 555 24.09 -16.92 -2.09
N ALA A 556 23.03 -17.70 -2.22
CA ALA A 556 21.75 -17.47 -1.57
C ALA A 556 21.42 -18.68 -0.68
N THR A 557 20.99 -18.44 0.56
CA THR A 557 20.61 -19.49 1.51
C THR A 557 19.17 -19.28 1.94
N LEU A 558 18.29 -20.20 1.57
CA LEU A 558 16.93 -20.24 2.09
C LEU A 558 16.92 -20.86 3.48
N LYS A 559 16.43 -20.11 4.47
CA LYS A 559 16.17 -20.62 5.81
C LYS A 559 14.67 -20.84 5.97
N VAL A 560 14.29 -22.07 6.31
CA VAL A 560 12.92 -22.42 6.65
C VAL A 560 12.81 -22.67 8.15
N ARG A 561 11.73 -22.21 8.77
CA ARG A 561 11.36 -22.61 10.12
C ARG A 561 10.42 -23.79 9.99
N ILE A 562 10.81 -24.93 10.56
CA ILE A 562 9.92 -26.08 10.67
C ILE A 562 8.96 -25.77 11.81
N ASP A 563 7.68 -26.03 11.58
CA ASP A 563 6.68 -25.91 12.62
C ASP A 563 7.00 -26.86 13.79
N GLY A 564 7.10 -26.29 14.99
CA GLY A 564 7.52 -27.01 16.18
C GLY A 564 6.36 -27.61 16.96
N ASP A 565 5.13 -27.11 16.73
CA ASP A 565 3.93 -27.60 17.42
C ASP A 565 3.18 -28.70 16.64
N GLY A 566 3.49 -28.86 15.35
CA GLY A 566 2.95 -29.90 14.48
C GLY A 566 1.52 -29.63 14.02
N VAL A 567 1.06 -28.39 14.16
CA VAL A 567 -0.29 -27.94 13.79
C VAL A 567 -0.31 -27.36 12.38
N ASN A 568 0.80 -26.77 11.91
CA ASN A 568 0.88 -25.95 10.69
C ASN A 568 1.40 -26.69 9.46
#